data_AF-A0A932CLZ5-F1
#
_entry.id   AF-A0A932CLZ5-F1
#
_cell.length_a   1.000
_cell.length_b   1.000
_cell.length_c   1.000
_cell.angle_alpha   90.00
_cell.angle_beta   90.00
_cell.angle_gamma   90.00
#
_symmetry.space_group_name_H-M   'P 1'
#
loop_
_entity.id
_entity.type
_entity.pdbx_description
1 polymer ?
#
loop_
_entity_poly.entity_id
_entity_poly.type
_entity_poly.pdbx_seq_one_letter_code
_entity_poly.pdbx_strand_id
1 'polypeptide(L)'
;MLRYGPGLFLMVLLLGGLASPLEATVYRWVDKQGKVHYTDDFSKIPAGARWEEKALPELSLPPASTPTTSPEATPTPSPAGTLEGSGKTPAGTAPPESQAWQKMLVEVQGKLSQRLQEKEKLEAELRRPKYKEMVRQERQLKGELDRIKGEIEALKAQE
;
A
#
# COMPACT_ATOMS: atom_id res chain seq x y z
N MET A 1 40.94 15.81 11.01
CA MET A 1 40.71 14.51 10.33
C MET A 1 40.24 13.52 11.39
N LEU A 2 38.97 13.13 11.40
CA LEU A 2 38.45 12.15 12.36
C LEU A 2 39.05 10.78 12.02
N ARG A 3 39.86 10.23 12.93
CA ARG A 3 40.39 8.86 12.87
C ARG A 3 39.34 7.92 13.46
N TYR A 4 38.53 7.31 12.62
CA TYR A 4 37.60 6.27 13.04
C TYR A 4 38.35 4.95 13.27
N GLY A 5 38.16 4.35 14.44
CA GLY A 5 38.78 3.07 14.79
C GLY A 5 38.16 1.89 14.06
N PRO A 6 38.85 0.73 14.01
CA PRO A 6 38.37 -0.46 13.30
C PRO A 6 37.00 -0.96 13.79
N GLY A 7 36.64 -0.63 15.04
CA GLY A 7 35.31 -0.91 15.61
C GLY A 7 34.17 -0.12 14.96
N LEU A 8 34.39 1.14 14.57
CA LEU A 8 33.35 1.90 13.85
C LEU A 8 33.16 1.34 12.44
N PHE A 9 34.26 0.90 11.81
CA PHE A 9 34.21 0.27 10.48
C PHE A 9 33.41 -1.04 10.52
N LEU A 10 33.64 -1.89 11.53
CA LEU A 10 32.87 -3.11 11.75
C LEU A 10 31.40 -2.84 12.07
N MET A 11 31.11 -1.79 12.84
CA MET A 11 29.74 -1.42 13.18
C MET A 11 28.96 -0.89 11.95
N VAL A 12 29.60 -0.12 11.08
CA VAL A 12 29.00 0.33 9.80
C VAL A 12 28.78 -0.85 8.85
N LEU A 13 29.71 -1.81 8.79
CA LEU A 13 29.57 -3.04 8.00
C LEU A 13 28.41 -3.92 8.51
N LEU A 14 28.27 -4.04 9.82
CA LEU A 14 27.19 -4.82 10.44
C LEU A 14 25.81 -4.16 10.24
N LEU A 15 25.74 -2.82 10.28
CA LEU A 15 24.49 -2.09 10.02
C LEU A 15 24.14 -2.03 8.53
N GLY A 16 25.13 -2.02 7.62
CA GLY A 16 24.92 -2.00 6.17
C GLY A 16 24.52 -3.35 5.57
N GLY A 17 24.91 -4.46 6.20
CA GLY A 17 24.69 -5.82 5.66
C GLY A 17 23.24 -6.34 5.73
N LEU A 18 22.34 -5.68 6.47
CA LEU A 18 20.93 -6.12 6.59
C LEU A 18 20.01 -5.53 5.51
N ALA A 19 20.50 -4.67 4.63
CA ALA A 19 19.72 -4.14 3.52
C ALA A 19 19.71 -5.15 2.35
N SER A 20 18.98 -6.25 2.50
CA SER A 20 18.62 -7.10 1.35
C SER A 20 17.57 -6.38 0.52
N PRO A 21 17.79 -6.12 -0.78
CA PRO A 21 16.72 -5.67 -1.66
C PRO A 21 15.66 -6.77 -1.73
N LEU A 22 14.47 -6.51 -1.19
CA LEU A 22 13.30 -7.33 -1.49
C LEU A 22 12.91 -7.02 -2.93
N GLU A 23 13.42 -7.80 -3.87
CA GLU A 23 12.94 -7.86 -5.25
C GLU A 23 11.50 -8.38 -5.23
N ALA A 24 10.53 -7.46 -5.19
CA ALA A 24 9.11 -7.80 -5.23
C ALA A 24 8.69 -8.01 -6.69
N THR A 25 8.83 -9.24 -7.18
CA THR A 25 8.32 -9.63 -8.51
C THR A 25 6.79 -9.63 -8.50
N VAL A 26 6.17 -8.86 -9.39
CA VAL A 26 4.71 -8.83 -9.56
C VAL A 26 4.35 -9.49 -10.88
N TYR A 27 3.54 -10.54 -10.82
CA TYR A 27 3.05 -11.28 -11.97
C TYR A 27 1.72 -10.70 -12.44
N ARG A 28 1.60 -10.53 -13.76
CA ARG A 28 0.35 -10.14 -14.43
C ARG A 28 -0.17 -11.31 -15.25
N TRP A 29 -1.45 -11.65 -15.11
CA TRP A 29 -2.07 -12.71 -15.92
C TRP A 29 -3.48 -12.36 -16.36
N VAL A 30 -3.93 -12.96 -17.46
CA VAL A 30 -5.28 -12.78 -18.01
C VAL A 30 -6.08 -14.05 -17.80
N ASP A 31 -7.25 -13.92 -17.20
CA ASP A 31 -8.15 -15.05 -16.97
C ASP A 31 -8.95 -15.44 -18.21
N LYS A 32 -9.74 -16.53 -18.10
CA LYS A 32 -10.58 -17.04 -19.19
C LYS A 32 -11.68 -16.07 -19.62
N GLN A 33 -11.99 -15.07 -18.80
CA GLN A 33 -12.99 -14.04 -19.06
C GLN A 33 -12.36 -12.74 -19.62
N GLY A 34 -11.03 -12.73 -19.82
CA GLY A 34 -10.30 -11.57 -20.33
C GLY A 34 -9.97 -10.53 -19.27
N LYS A 35 -10.19 -10.81 -17.98
CA LYS A 35 -9.84 -9.89 -16.89
C LYS A 35 -8.37 -10.05 -16.51
N VAL A 36 -7.70 -8.90 -16.33
CA VAL A 36 -6.30 -8.80 -15.93
C VAL A 36 -6.18 -8.85 -14.41
N HIS A 37 -5.33 -9.72 -13.90
CA HIS A 37 -5.02 -9.88 -12.49
C HIS A 37 -3.54 -9.64 -12.22
N TYR A 38 -3.22 -9.20 -11.01
CA TYR A 38 -1.85 -9.00 -10.52
C TYR A 38 -1.64 -9.79 -9.24
N THR A 39 -0.52 -10.48 -9.12
CA THR A 39 -0.17 -11.23 -7.91
C THR A 39 1.33 -11.19 -7.64
N ASP A 40 1.68 -11.14 -6.37
CA ASP A 40 3.03 -11.29 -5.82
C ASP A 40 3.50 -12.75 -5.70
N ASP A 41 2.59 -13.71 -5.91
CA ASP A 41 2.83 -15.14 -5.70
C ASP A 41 2.45 -15.92 -6.97
N PHE A 42 3.46 -16.51 -7.60
CA PHE A 42 3.31 -17.32 -8.81
C PHE A 42 2.32 -18.48 -8.62
N SER A 43 2.23 -19.03 -7.41
CA SER A 43 1.37 -20.18 -7.09
C SER A 43 -0.12 -19.86 -7.24
N LYS A 44 -0.49 -18.58 -7.28
CA LYS A 44 -1.87 -18.10 -7.44
C LYS A 44 -2.28 -17.98 -8.91
N ILE A 45 -1.38 -18.22 -9.87
CA ILE A 45 -1.68 -18.18 -11.30
C ILE A 45 -2.29 -19.53 -11.71
N PRO A 46 -3.53 -19.58 -12.24
CA PRO A 46 -4.15 -20.83 -12.66
C PRO A 46 -3.40 -21.52 -13.81
N ALA A 47 -3.33 -22.85 -13.78
CA ALA A 47 -2.73 -23.64 -14.84
C ALA A 47 -3.39 -23.35 -16.20
N GLY A 48 -2.59 -22.90 -17.18
CA GLY A 48 -3.05 -22.54 -18.52
C GLY A 48 -3.40 -21.06 -18.73
N ALA A 49 -3.28 -20.20 -17.71
CA ALA A 49 -3.34 -18.76 -17.90
C ALA A 49 -2.08 -18.23 -18.60
N ARG A 50 -2.24 -17.29 -19.53
CA ARG A 50 -1.11 -16.53 -20.08
C ARG A 50 -0.67 -15.50 -19.04
N TRP A 51 0.56 -15.63 -18.57
CA TRP A 51 1.16 -14.71 -17.59
C TRP A 51 2.43 -14.08 -18.15
N GLU A 52 2.73 -12.88 -17.67
CA GLU A 52 3.92 -12.11 -17.97
C GLU A 52 4.53 -11.65 -16.65
N GLU A 53 5.81 -11.93 -16.45
CA GLU A 53 6.57 -11.43 -15.31
C GLU A 53 6.86 -9.95 -15.54
N LYS A 54 6.41 -9.09 -14.63
CA LYS A 54 6.77 -7.67 -14.68
C LYS A 54 7.64 -7.38 -13.46
N ALA A 55 8.94 -7.27 -13.69
CA ALA A 55 9.80 -6.53 -12.77
C ALA A 55 9.20 -5.13 -12.63
N LEU A 56 9.00 -4.65 -11.40
CA LEU A 56 8.50 -3.30 -11.15
C LEU A 56 9.37 -2.32 -11.95
N PRO A 57 8.84 -1.67 -13.00
CA PRO A 57 9.58 -0.59 -13.60
C PRO A 57 9.67 0.49 -12.53
N GLU A 58 10.89 0.95 -12.25
CA GLU A 58 11.15 2.26 -11.70
C GLU A 58 10.11 3.22 -12.29
N LEU A 59 9.41 4.00 -11.45
CA LEU A 59 8.24 4.80 -11.80
C LEU A 59 8.53 5.79 -12.96
N SER A 60 8.63 5.28 -14.19
CA SER A 60 8.65 6.05 -15.40
C SER A 60 7.18 6.20 -15.76
N LEU A 61 6.64 7.34 -15.33
CA LEU A 61 5.37 7.85 -15.82
C LEU A 61 5.34 7.62 -17.35
N PRO A 62 4.32 6.95 -17.91
CA PRO A 62 4.20 6.90 -19.35
C PRO A 62 4.15 8.35 -19.86
N PRO A 63 5.00 8.76 -20.83
CA PRO A 63 4.79 10.05 -21.46
C PRO A 63 3.38 10.05 -22.02
N ALA A 64 2.65 11.14 -21.76
CA ALA A 64 1.30 11.33 -22.26
C ALA A 64 1.29 11.05 -23.78
N SER A 65 0.69 9.93 -24.18
CA SER A 65 0.49 9.62 -25.59
C SER A 65 -0.53 10.61 -26.14
N THR A 66 -0.03 11.74 -26.62
CA THR A 66 -0.69 12.49 -27.68
C THR A 66 -0.97 11.52 -28.84
N PRO A 67 -2.19 11.44 -29.39
CA PRO A 67 -2.41 10.65 -30.59
C PRO A 67 -1.69 11.33 -31.75
N THR A 68 -0.49 10.85 -32.08
CA THR A 68 0.24 11.21 -33.29
C THR A 68 -0.35 10.43 -34.46
N THR A 69 -0.94 11.21 -35.37
CA THR A 69 -1.35 10.95 -36.75
C THR A 69 -0.40 10.06 -37.56
N SER A 70 -0.95 9.24 -38.48
CA SER A 70 -0.59 9.11 -39.92
C SER A 70 -0.81 7.67 -40.49
N PRO A 71 -1.10 7.42 -41.80
CA PRO A 71 -1.46 8.32 -42.92
C PRO A 71 -2.76 7.94 -43.70
N GLU A 72 -3.47 8.98 -44.13
CA GLU A 72 -4.05 9.25 -45.46
C GLU A 72 -4.50 8.12 -46.43
N ALA A 73 -5.80 8.11 -46.75
CA ALA A 73 -6.32 7.90 -48.10
C ALA A 73 -7.74 8.53 -48.27
N THR A 74 -7.74 9.71 -48.90
CA THR A 74 -8.74 10.28 -49.84
C THR A 74 -10.17 10.65 -49.37
N PRO A 75 -10.63 11.90 -49.58
CA PRO A 75 -12.00 12.35 -49.32
C PRO A 75 -12.92 12.11 -50.53
N THR A 76 -14.19 11.80 -50.29
CA THR A 76 -15.26 11.98 -51.30
C THR A 76 -16.52 12.52 -50.60
N PRO A 77 -17.15 13.60 -51.09
CA PRO A 77 -18.24 14.29 -50.40
C PRO A 77 -19.64 13.83 -50.82
N SER A 78 -20.59 14.01 -49.88
CA SER A 78 -22.04 14.29 -50.07
C SER A 78 -23.01 13.15 -50.44
N PRO A 79 -24.35 13.28 -50.27
CA PRO A 79 -25.16 14.14 -49.38
C PRO A 79 -26.30 13.40 -48.61
N ALA A 80 -26.93 14.15 -47.68
CA ALA A 80 -28.36 14.16 -47.31
C ALA A 80 -29.09 12.87 -46.87
N GLY A 81 -29.61 12.92 -45.65
CA GLY A 81 -30.60 11.99 -45.11
C GLY A 81 -31.18 12.48 -43.79
N THR A 82 -32.05 13.50 -43.89
CA THR A 82 -33.02 13.93 -42.87
C THR A 82 -33.66 12.73 -42.16
N LEU A 83 -33.81 12.80 -40.83
CA LEU A 83 -35.10 12.70 -40.13
C LEU A 83 -34.93 13.08 -38.65
N GLU A 84 -35.66 14.13 -38.27
CA GLU A 84 -36.00 14.44 -36.89
C GLU A 84 -36.58 13.21 -36.18
N GLY A 85 -36.15 13.03 -34.92
CA GLY A 85 -36.72 12.08 -33.99
C GLY A 85 -36.60 12.63 -32.58
N SER A 86 -37.41 13.65 -32.29
CA SER A 86 -37.68 14.12 -30.93
C SER A 86 -38.31 12.98 -30.13
N GLY A 87 -37.48 12.25 -29.40
CA GLY A 87 -37.83 11.16 -28.50
C GLY A 87 -37.63 11.58 -27.05
N LYS A 88 -38.65 12.26 -26.52
CA LYS A 88 -38.94 12.49 -25.10
C LYS A 88 -38.52 11.28 -24.25
N THR A 89 -37.45 11.38 -23.45
CA THR A 89 -37.15 10.36 -22.42
C THR A 89 -38.19 10.50 -21.31
N PRO A 90 -39.07 9.51 -21.06
CA PRO A 90 -39.87 9.52 -19.86
C PRO A 90 -38.95 9.16 -18.68
N ALA A 91 -39.06 9.94 -17.61
CA ALA A 91 -38.58 9.55 -16.29
C ALA A 91 -39.17 8.16 -15.94
N GLY A 92 -38.33 7.18 -15.63
CA GLY A 92 -38.82 5.87 -15.20
C GLY A 92 -37.77 4.77 -15.27
N THR A 93 -37.30 4.38 -14.08
CA THR A 93 -36.66 3.09 -13.78
C THR A 93 -35.22 2.93 -14.27
N ALA A 94 -34.28 3.21 -13.35
CA ALA A 94 -32.91 2.73 -13.44
C ALA A 94 -32.89 1.21 -13.66
N PRO A 95 -32.02 0.67 -14.54
CA PRO A 95 -31.92 -0.77 -14.77
C PRO A 95 -31.73 -1.53 -13.45
N PRO A 96 -32.34 -2.71 -13.25
CA PRO A 96 -32.23 -3.48 -12.01
C PRO A 96 -30.77 -3.78 -11.61
N GLU A 97 -29.85 -3.84 -12.58
CA GLU A 97 -28.41 -3.95 -12.38
C GLU A 97 -27.79 -2.73 -11.65
N SER A 98 -28.30 -1.52 -11.91
CA SER A 98 -27.86 -0.29 -11.24
C SER A 98 -28.24 -0.28 -9.76
N GLN A 99 -29.36 -0.89 -9.38
CA GLN A 99 -29.77 -0.98 -7.97
C GLN A 99 -28.95 -2.02 -7.20
N ALA A 100 -28.56 -3.12 -7.86
CA ALA A 100 -27.69 -4.13 -7.26
C ALA A 100 -26.30 -3.56 -6.92
N TRP A 101 -25.71 -2.79 -7.84
CA TRP A 101 -24.40 -2.16 -7.60
C TRP A 101 -24.44 -1.09 -6.51
N GLN A 102 -25.52 -0.30 -6.43
CA GLN A 102 -25.71 0.67 -5.35
C GLN A 102 -25.80 0.00 -3.97
N LYS A 103 -26.53 -1.13 -3.86
CA LYS A 103 -26.57 -1.92 -2.61
C LYS A 103 -25.18 -2.46 -2.24
N MET A 104 -24.45 -2.98 -3.21
CA MET A 104 -23.10 -3.50 -3.00
C MET A 104 -22.13 -2.40 -2.54
N LEU A 105 -22.22 -1.19 -3.08
CA LEU A 105 -21.44 -0.03 -2.65
C LEU A 105 -21.69 0.32 -1.18
N VAL A 106 -22.96 0.41 -0.79
CA VAL A 106 -23.33 0.71 0.61
C VAL A 106 -22.84 -0.38 1.55
N GLU A 107 -22.96 -1.64 1.14
CA GLU A 107 -22.47 -2.78 1.93
C GLU A 107 -20.95 -2.76 2.09
N VAL A 108 -20.21 -2.53 1.00
CA VAL A 108 -18.74 -2.44 1.03
C VAL A 108 -18.29 -1.24 1.85
N GLN A 109 -18.96 -0.09 1.72
CA GLN A 109 -18.66 1.10 2.52
C GLN A 109 -18.91 0.87 4.01
N GLY A 110 -20.01 0.18 4.36
CA GLY A 110 -20.31 -0.23 5.73
C GLY A 110 -19.27 -1.21 6.30
N LYS A 111 -18.86 -2.20 5.51
CA LYS A 111 -17.80 -3.16 5.90
C LYS A 111 -16.46 -2.45 6.12
N LEU A 112 -16.11 -1.49 5.26
CA LEU A 112 -14.87 -0.73 5.38
C LEU A 112 -14.85 0.11 6.66
N SER A 113 -15.93 0.84 6.95
CA SER A 113 -16.02 1.66 8.16
C SER A 113 -15.99 0.80 9.43
N GLN A 114 -16.63 -0.37 9.40
CA GLN A 114 -16.58 -1.34 10.51
C GLN A 114 -15.16 -1.84 10.77
N ARG A 115 -14.40 -2.22 9.72
CA ARG A 115 -13.01 -2.69 9.86
C ARG A 115 -12.08 -1.59 10.37
N LEU A 116 -12.30 -0.34 9.96
CA LEU A 116 -11.53 0.80 10.47
C LEU A 116 -11.80 1.03 11.96
N GLN A 117 -13.06 0.97 12.41
CA GLN A 117 -13.40 1.09 13.82
C GLN A 117 -12.83 -0.05 14.67
N GLU A 118 -12.87 -1.29 14.15
CA GLU A 118 -12.28 -2.45 14.82
C GLU A 118 -10.77 -2.26 15.00
N LYS A 119 -10.06 -1.85 13.94
CA LYS A 119 -8.63 -1.55 13.99
C LYS A 119 -8.32 -0.46 15.02
N GLU A 120 -9.07 0.64 15.03
CA GLU A 120 -8.86 1.73 15.99
C GLU A 120 -9.07 1.27 17.44
N LYS A 121 -10.09 0.44 17.70
CA LYS A 121 -10.33 -0.14 19.02
C LYS A 121 -9.18 -1.05 19.46
N LEU A 122 -8.72 -1.95 18.59
CA LEU A 122 -7.58 -2.81 18.89
C LEU A 122 -6.32 -1.99 19.16
N GLU A 123 -6.05 -0.96 18.37
CA GLU A 123 -4.91 -0.07 18.58
C GLU A 123 -5.03 0.69 19.91
N ALA A 124 -6.21 1.20 20.26
CA ALA A 124 -6.45 1.87 21.52
C ALA A 124 -6.27 0.92 22.73
N GLU A 125 -6.75 -0.32 22.61
CA GLU A 125 -6.62 -1.37 23.62
C GLU A 125 -5.17 -1.84 23.77
N LEU A 126 -4.41 -1.93 22.68
CA LEU A 126 -2.99 -2.26 22.74
C LEU A 126 -2.17 -1.11 23.34
N ARG A 127 -2.51 0.13 22.98
CA ARG A 127 -1.74 1.33 23.33
C ARG A 127 -2.00 1.81 24.76
N ARG A 128 -3.22 1.71 25.30
CA ARG A 128 -3.56 2.29 26.61
C ARG A 128 -2.94 1.61 27.83
N PRO A 129 -3.03 0.27 28.03
CA PRO A 129 -2.51 -0.39 29.22
C PRO A 129 -1.00 -0.61 29.11
N LYS A 130 -0.50 -1.09 27.96
CA LYS A 130 0.91 -1.44 27.79
C LYS A 130 1.84 -0.24 27.85
N TYR A 131 1.44 0.91 27.27
CA TYR A 131 2.24 2.12 27.33
C TYR A 131 2.34 2.69 28.75
N LYS A 132 1.23 2.74 29.48
CA LYS A 132 1.21 3.25 30.87
C LYS A 132 2.08 2.39 31.79
N GLU A 133 2.01 1.08 31.63
CA GLU A 133 2.79 0.17 32.46
C GLU A 133 4.29 0.26 32.13
N MET A 134 4.65 0.36 30.85
CA MET A 134 6.03 0.57 30.42
C MET A 134 6.62 1.87 30.99
N VAL A 135 5.85 2.96 30.97
CA VAL A 135 6.29 4.25 31.54
C VAL A 135 6.48 4.16 33.07
N ARG A 136 5.64 3.38 33.78
CA ARG A 136 5.82 3.14 35.21
C ARG A 136 7.08 2.33 35.49
N GLN A 137 7.31 1.25 34.73
CA GLN A 137 8.51 0.43 34.85
C GLN A 137 9.78 1.23 34.56
N GLU A 138 9.77 2.05 33.51
CA GLU A 138 10.90 2.93 33.18
C GLU A 138 11.21 3.90 34.34
N ARG A 139 10.18 4.48 34.96
CA ARG A 139 10.36 5.35 36.13
C ARG A 139 10.93 4.59 37.34
N GLN A 140 10.47 3.36 37.58
CA GLN A 140 10.98 2.51 38.66
C GLN A 140 12.45 2.14 38.43
N LEU A 141 12.80 1.64 37.25
CA LEU A 141 14.17 1.29 36.88
C LEU A 141 15.11 2.49 37.00
N LYS A 142 14.65 3.69 36.60
CA LYS A 142 15.44 4.90 36.74
C LYS A 142 15.71 5.25 38.22
N GLY A 143 14.70 5.14 39.08
CA GLY A 143 14.87 5.35 40.51
C GLY A 143 15.79 4.32 41.17
N GLU A 144 15.73 3.07 40.75
CA GLU A 144 16.67 2.03 41.19
C GLU A 144 18.11 2.33 40.74
N LEU A 145 18.29 2.76 39.50
CA LEU A 145 19.58 3.16 38.96
C LEU A 145 20.19 4.32 39.78
N ASP A 146 19.40 5.35 40.06
CA ASP A 146 19.83 6.50 40.84
C ASP A 146 20.21 6.10 42.28
N ARG A 147 19.47 5.16 42.88
CA ARG A 147 19.77 4.62 44.22
C ARG A 147 21.07 3.83 44.24
N ILE A 148 21.24 2.88 43.32
CA ILE A 148 22.46 2.07 43.19
C ILE A 148 23.67 2.98 42.96
N LYS A 149 23.52 4.00 42.11
CA LYS A 149 24.57 4.98 41.87
C LYS A 149 24.96 5.72 43.14
N GLY A 150 23.99 6.15 43.95
CA GLY A 150 24.24 6.76 45.25
C GLY A 150 24.96 5.83 46.23
N GLU A 151 24.60 4.54 46.27
CA GLU A 151 25.27 3.53 47.10
C GLU A 151 26.74 3.33 46.67
N ILE A 152 27.01 3.30 45.37
CA ILE A 152 28.38 3.21 44.83
C ILE A 152 29.19 4.45 45.20
N GLU A 153 28.63 5.66 45.05
CA GLU A 153 29.31 6.90 45.42
C GLU A 153 29.61 6.96 46.93
N ALA A 154 28.69 6.48 47.77
CA ALA A 154 28.88 6.42 49.22
C ALA A 154 29.97 5.41 49.63
N LEU A 155 30.00 4.22 49.00
CA LEU A 155 31.06 3.24 49.24
C LEU A 155 32.43 3.78 48.82
N LYS A 156 32.49 4.48 47.67
CA LYS A 156 33.72 5.10 47.20
C LYS A 156 34.22 6.23 48.10
N ALA A 157 33.35 6.88 48.86
CA ALA A 157 33.72 7.92 49.79
C ALA A 157 34.26 7.39 51.14
N GLN A 158 34.13 6.08 51.40
CA GLN A 158 34.66 5.44 52.61
C GLN A 158 36.07 4.85 52.42
N GLU A 159 36.59 4.86 51.19
CA GLU A 159 37.94 4.41 50.80
C GLU A 159 38.90 5.60 50.65
#